data_AF-A0A4R5DZ17-F1
#
_entry.id   AF-A0A4R5DZ17-F1
#
_cell.length_a   1.000
_cell.length_b   1.000
_cell.length_c   1.000
_cell.angle_alpha   90.00
_cell.angle_beta   90.00
_cell.angle_gamma   90.00
#
_symmetry.space_group_name_H-M   'P 1'
#
loop_
_entity.id
_entity.type
_entity.pdbx_description
1 polymer ?
#
loop_
_entity_poly.entity_id
_entity_poly.type
_entity_poly.pdbx_seq_one_letter_code
_entity_poly.pdbx_strand_id
1 'polypeptide(L)'
;MDRISTQVGELHKAPVLAVWMEQLPWNKGKVKGKKVGHAIIAYGYDKLAGTITVYDPWKPTGGSHTVKAATLAKVLQPGGNMYYISKS
;
A
#
# COMPACT_ATOMS: atom_id res chain seq x y z
N MET A 1 -12.73 -10.77 -4.56
CA MET A 1 -11.78 -9.80 -3.97
C MET A 1 -10.40 -10.15 -4.53
N ASP A 2 -9.84 -9.33 -5.41
CA ASP A 2 -8.62 -9.68 -6.15
C ASP A 2 -7.34 -9.43 -5.32
N ARG A 3 -6.23 -10.12 -5.54
CA ARG A 3 -4.99 -9.82 -4.77
C ARG A 3 -4.29 -8.61 -5.38
N ILE A 4 -3.77 -7.67 -4.56
CA ILE A 4 -2.97 -6.51 -5.06
C ILE A 4 -1.80 -7.02 -5.91
N SER A 5 -1.15 -8.10 -5.47
CA SER A 5 -0.07 -8.75 -6.21
C SER A 5 -0.50 -9.27 -7.58
N THR A 6 -1.74 -9.75 -7.71
CA THR A 6 -2.32 -10.20 -9.00
C THR A 6 -2.69 -9.01 -9.87
N GLN A 7 -3.35 -7.99 -9.31
CA GLN A 7 -3.70 -6.77 -10.03
C GLN A 7 -2.46 -6.09 -10.61
N VAL A 8 -1.43 -5.91 -9.80
CA VAL A 8 -0.21 -5.20 -10.19
C VAL A 8 0.74 -6.09 -10.99
N GLY A 9 0.97 -7.32 -10.54
CA GLY A 9 1.99 -8.20 -11.12
C GLY A 9 1.52 -9.03 -12.31
N GLU A 10 0.21 -9.26 -12.49
CA GLU A 10 -0.32 -10.12 -13.56
C GLU A 10 -1.28 -9.36 -14.47
N LEU A 11 -2.17 -8.54 -13.91
CA LEU A 11 -3.12 -7.74 -14.68
C LEU A 11 -2.58 -6.36 -15.06
N HIS A 12 -1.38 -5.99 -14.59
CA HIS A 12 -0.73 -4.70 -14.80
C HIS A 12 -1.61 -3.48 -14.50
N LYS A 13 -2.53 -3.62 -13.55
CA LYS A 13 -3.40 -2.54 -13.07
C LYS A 13 -2.73 -1.80 -11.92
N ALA A 14 -3.04 -0.52 -11.80
CA ALA A 14 -2.55 0.34 -10.73
C ALA A 14 -3.66 0.65 -9.71
N PRO A 15 -4.04 -0.29 -8.81
CA PRO A 15 -5.14 -0.07 -7.87
C PRO A 15 -4.83 1.04 -6.87
N VAL A 16 -5.85 1.82 -6.55
CA VAL A 16 -5.84 2.77 -5.44
C VAL A 16 -6.09 2.00 -4.13
N LEU A 17 -5.27 2.25 -3.12
CA LEU A 17 -5.30 1.61 -1.81
C LEU A 17 -5.59 2.65 -0.72
N ALA A 18 -6.56 2.34 0.12
CA ALA A 18 -6.95 3.12 1.27
C ALA A 18 -6.15 2.62 2.47
N VAL A 19 -5.39 3.51 3.08
CA VAL A 19 -4.42 3.20 4.14
C VAL A 19 -4.59 4.14 5.32
N TRP A 20 -4.12 3.71 6.48
CA TRP A 20 -3.92 4.56 7.65
C TRP A 20 -2.59 5.29 7.51
N MET A 21 -2.65 6.61 7.27
CA MET A 21 -1.50 7.42 6.92
C MET A 21 -0.39 7.32 7.97
N GLU A 22 -0.75 7.32 9.24
CA GLU A 22 0.17 7.25 10.38
C GLU A 22 0.88 5.89 10.52
N GLN A 23 0.35 4.85 9.88
CA GLN A 23 0.91 3.50 9.91
C GLN A 23 1.86 3.24 8.74
N LEU A 24 1.90 4.14 7.75
CA LEU A 24 2.84 4.04 6.64
C LEU A 24 4.29 4.19 7.14
N PRO A 25 5.23 3.32 6.72
CA PRO A 25 6.61 3.35 7.22
C PRO A 25 7.29 4.72 7.09
N TRP A 26 7.04 5.44 5.99
CA TRP A 26 7.64 6.75 5.71
C TRP A 26 6.99 7.92 6.48
N ASN A 27 5.83 7.69 7.09
CA ASN A 27 5.07 8.66 7.88
C ASN A 27 5.21 8.45 9.40
N LYS A 28 5.88 7.37 9.82
CA LYS A 28 6.06 7.02 11.23
C LYS A 28 6.66 8.19 12.02
N GLY A 29 5.94 8.64 13.04
CA GLY A 29 6.35 9.76 13.90
C GLY A 29 6.17 11.16 13.31
N LYS A 30 5.71 11.29 12.06
CA LYS A 30 5.52 12.57 11.35
C LYS A 30 4.06 12.99 11.26
N VAL A 31 3.14 12.03 11.26
CA VAL A 31 1.70 12.27 11.28
C VAL A 31 1.17 12.00 12.69
N LYS A 32 0.51 12.99 13.30
CA LYS A 32 -0.12 12.88 14.61
C LYS A 32 -1.62 12.62 14.43
N GLY A 33 -2.06 11.38 14.67
CA GLY A 33 -3.45 10.95 14.57
C GLY A 33 -3.59 9.46 14.83
N LYS A 34 -4.80 8.98 15.12
CA LYS A 34 -5.06 7.55 15.40
C LYS A 34 -5.71 6.79 14.22
N LYS A 35 -6.25 7.50 13.23
CA LYS A 35 -6.99 6.97 12.06
C LYS A 35 -7.03 8.00 10.92
N VAL A 36 -5.89 8.49 10.44
CA VAL A 36 -5.89 9.48 9.34
C VAL A 36 -6.01 8.72 8.03
N GLY A 37 -7.17 8.82 7.38
CA GLY A 37 -7.41 8.10 6.14
C GLY A 37 -6.64 8.72 4.97
N HIS A 38 -6.05 7.87 4.13
CA HIS A 38 -5.27 8.30 2.97
C HIS A 38 -5.35 7.32 1.81
N ALA A 39 -5.10 7.79 0.59
CA ALA A 39 -5.11 6.99 -0.63
C ALA A 39 -3.73 7.00 -1.31
N ILE A 40 -3.23 5.81 -1.65
CA ILE A 40 -1.97 5.60 -2.38
C ILE A 40 -2.21 4.68 -3.59
N ILE A 41 -1.31 4.65 -4.56
CA ILE A 41 -1.46 3.86 -5.79
C ILE A 41 -0.40 2.75 -5.78
N ALA A 42 -0.78 1.48 -5.87
CA ALA A 42 0.20 0.40 -6.10
C ALA A 42 0.40 0.17 -7.60
N TYR A 43 1.65 0.03 -8.07
CA TYR A 43 1.93 -0.08 -9.50
C TYR A 43 3.13 -0.98 -9.87
N GLY A 44 3.86 -1.54 -8.89
CA GLY A 44 4.88 -2.56 -9.13
C GLY A 44 4.78 -3.70 -8.13
N TYR A 45 5.12 -4.93 -8.55
CA TYR A 45 5.22 -6.08 -7.65
C TYR A 45 6.42 -6.96 -8.04
N ASP A 46 7.40 -7.04 -7.13
CA ASP A 46 8.51 -7.98 -7.24
C ASP A 46 8.12 -9.26 -6.49
N LYS A 47 7.90 -10.34 -7.25
CA LYS A 47 7.53 -11.66 -6.74
C LYS A 47 8.63 -12.29 -5.90
N LEU A 48 9.90 -12.14 -6.29
CA LEU A 48 11.04 -12.75 -5.61
C LEU A 48 11.32 -12.05 -4.28
N ALA A 49 11.28 -10.72 -4.29
CA ALA A 49 11.49 -9.92 -3.08
C ALA A 49 10.21 -9.81 -2.21
N GLY A 50 9.03 -10.12 -2.74
CA GLY A 50 7.75 -9.97 -2.06
C GLY A 50 7.43 -8.51 -1.72
N THR A 51 7.82 -7.58 -2.59
CA THR A 51 7.67 -6.13 -2.40
C THR A 51 6.74 -5.52 -3.42
N ILE A 52 5.98 -4.52 -2.99
CA ILE A 52 5.07 -3.73 -3.82
C ILE A 52 5.64 -2.32 -3.90
N THR A 53 5.69 -1.78 -5.11
CA THR A 53 5.97 -0.37 -5.34
C THR A 53 4.67 0.41 -5.34
N VAL A 54 4.63 1.47 -4.54
CA VAL A 54 3.48 2.36 -4.39
C VAL A 54 3.88 3.82 -4.62
N TYR A 55 2.92 4.64 -5.02
CA TYR A 55 3.03 6.09 -5.08
C TYR A 55 2.10 6.71 -4.05
N ASP A 56 2.66 7.54 -3.18
CA ASP A 56 1.92 8.32 -2.18
C ASP A 56 1.90 9.80 -2.62
N PRO A 57 0.72 10.42 -2.88
CA PRO A 57 0.63 11.81 -3.31
C PRO A 57 0.85 12.84 -2.18
N TRP A 58 1.08 12.41 -0.94
CA TRP A 58 1.23 13.30 0.21
C TRP A 58 2.52 14.12 0.13
N LYS A 59 2.40 15.44 -0.07
CA LYS A 59 3.54 16.34 -0.34
C LYS A 59 4.70 16.27 0.68
N PRO A 60 4.48 16.20 2.01
CA PRO A 60 5.57 16.19 2.99
C PRO A 60 6.49 14.97 2.95
N THR A 61 5.96 13.78 2.65
CA THR A 61 6.69 12.50 2.87
C THR A 61 6.35 11.41 1.86
N GLY A 62 5.49 11.71 0.89
CA GLY A 62 5.06 10.78 -0.16
C GLY A 62 6.13 10.54 -1.22
N GLY A 63 5.70 10.33 -2.46
CA GLY A 63 6.52 9.87 -3.56
C GLY A 63 6.46 8.35 -3.73
N SER A 64 7.43 7.81 -4.46
CA SER A 64 7.51 6.37 -4.73
C SER A 64 8.19 5.63 -3.59
N HIS A 65 7.56 4.55 -3.13
CA HIS A 65 8.05 3.70 -2.04
C HIS A 65 7.98 2.23 -2.44
N THR A 66 8.98 1.46 -2.05
CA THR A 66 8.97 0.00 -2.16
C THR A 66 8.81 -0.59 -0.75
N VAL A 67 7.74 -1.36 -0.55
CA VAL A 67 7.36 -1.89 0.77
C VAL A 67 7.04 -3.37 0.67
N LYS A 68 7.34 -4.14 1.72
CA LYS A 68 6.93 -5.55 1.79
C LYS A 68 5.42 -5.66 1.70
N ALA A 69 4.94 -6.60 0.90
CA ALA A 69 3.53 -6.92 0.75
C ALA A 69 2.82 -7.12 2.11
N ALA A 70 3.44 -7.88 3.03
CA ALA A 70 2.90 -8.11 4.36
C ALA A 70 2.81 -6.85 5.24
N THR A 71 3.72 -5.89 5.06
CA THR A 71 3.67 -4.60 5.75
C THR A 71 2.53 -3.76 5.18
N LEU A 72 2.39 -3.72 3.85
CA LEU A 72 1.32 -3.00 3.18
C LEU A 72 -0.07 -3.53 3.59
N ALA A 73 -0.23 -4.85 3.73
CA ALA A 73 -1.49 -5.44 4.17
C ALA A 73 -1.93 -4.98 5.57
N LYS A 74 -0.99 -4.69 6.48
CA LYS A 74 -1.29 -4.26 7.86
C LYS A 74 -1.77 -2.81 7.94
N VAL A 75 -1.42 -1.97 6.97
CA VAL A 75 -1.74 -0.54 6.99
C VAL A 75 -3.03 -0.22 6.23
N LEU A 76 -3.63 -1.19 5.54
CA LEU A 76 -4.87 -1.01 4.81
C LEU A 76 -6.05 -0.71 5.76
N GLN A 77 -6.97 0.14 5.30
CA GLN A 77 -8.20 0.42 6.02
C GLN A 77 -9.17 -0.77 5.90
N PRO A 78 -9.77 -1.23 7.01
CA PRO A 78 -10.84 -2.22 6.96
C PRO A 78 -12.03 -1.67 6.17
N GLY A 79 -12.44 -2.36 5.11
CA GLY A 79 -13.57 -1.95 4.25
C GLY A 79 -13.24 -0.88 3.20
N GLY A 80 -12.08 -0.24 3.28
CA GLY A 80 -11.67 0.82 2.35
C GLY A 80 -11.02 0.31 1.07
N ASN A 81 -10.51 -0.93 1.03
CA ASN A 81 -10.00 -1.55 -0.20
C ASN A 81 -9.95 -3.09 -0.11
N MET A 82 -10.64 -3.71 -1.07
CA MET A 82 -11.05 -5.13 -1.15
C MET A 82 -9.93 -6.14 -1.45
N TYR A 83 -8.70 -5.92 -1.01
CA TYR A 83 -7.57 -6.70 -1.50
C TYR A 83 -6.67 -7.19 -0.36
N TYR A 84 -6.65 -8.52 -0.15
CA TYR A 84 -5.70 -9.18 0.74
C TYR A 84 -4.49 -9.66 -0.06
N ILE A 85 -3.33 -9.76 0.59
CA ILE A 85 -2.14 -10.40 0.05
C ILE A 85 -2.03 -11.74 0.76
N SER A 86 -2.53 -12.83 0.16
CA SER A 86 -2.20 -14.16 0.70
C SER A 86 -0.75 -14.49 0.36
N LYS A 87 -0.11 -15.33 1.18
CA LYS A 87 1.12 -16.00 0.77
C LYS A 87 0.78 -16.94 -0.39
N SER A 88 1.64 -16.98 -1.40
CA SER A 88 1.77 -18.16 -2.25
C SER A 88 2.44 -19.26 -1.43
#